data_AF-A0A7Z9WKR1-F1
#
_entry.id   AF-A0A7Z9WKR1-F1
#
_cell.length_a   1.000
_cell.length_b   1.000
_cell.length_c   1.000
_cell.angle_alpha   90.00
_cell.angle_beta   90.00
_cell.angle_gamma   90.00
#
_symmetry.space_group_name_H-M   'P 1'
#
loop_
_entity.id
_entity.type
_entity.pdbx_description
1 polymer ?
#
loop_
_entity_poly.entity_id
_entity_poly.type
_entity_poly.pdbx_seq_one_letter_code
_entity_poly.pdbx_strand_id
1 'polypeptide(L)'
;MWPSGCASTSPRPADWTATSPSSSGRSCPGGRSSPTSLSTGPSWKSTRAGSRAAPEERRIMIKWMRDRRGSTDLLQFVLILPIFVLLFYGSFEVWKIVSVKQSLEAATYQAARCLSIYHHGDEDRYRCERVLLMELVNNNLIDEDDLADLRIRYYDAWGREIEDPTAVPCDEIFSLEAELPLPWSTFIPGLPFQNPTLVARHRSYIECGPRWAPTPTPTPTLTPTPTP
;
A
#
# COMPACT_ATOMS: atom_id res chain seq x y z
N MET A 1 -13.62 -32.95 8.38
CA MET A 1 -14.89 -33.56 7.94
C MET A 1 -15.90 -33.33 9.05
N TRP A 2 -17.13 -32.88 8.72
CA TRP A 2 -18.10 -32.06 9.51
C TRP A 2 -17.93 -30.54 9.34
N PRO A 3 -19.03 -29.76 9.24
CA PRO A 3 -19.70 -29.57 7.95
C PRO A 3 -20.00 -28.09 7.62
N SER A 4 -20.33 -27.88 6.35
CA SER A 4 -20.87 -26.66 5.78
C SER A 4 -22.30 -26.38 6.24
N GLY A 5 -22.64 -25.10 6.47
CA GLY A 5 -24.00 -24.59 6.31
C GLY A 5 -24.51 -23.68 7.43
N CYS A 6 -24.66 -22.39 7.16
CA CYS A 6 -25.96 -21.71 7.11
C CYS A 6 -25.78 -20.23 6.73
N ALA A 7 -26.49 -19.82 5.68
CA ALA A 7 -26.73 -18.44 5.35
C ALA A 7 -27.63 -17.78 6.42
N SER A 8 -27.37 -16.51 6.72
CA SER A 8 -28.38 -15.62 7.30
C SER A 8 -28.35 -14.30 6.54
N THR A 9 -29.45 -14.06 5.84
CA THR A 9 -29.82 -12.84 5.15
C THR A 9 -30.30 -11.83 6.21
N SER A 10 -29.81 -10.60 6.17
CA SER A 10 -30.39 -9.48 6.95
C SER A 10 -30.35 -8.18 6.14
N PRO A 11 -31.31 -7.25 6.33
CA PRO A 11 -31.83 -6.38 5.29
C PRO A 11 -31.09 -5.03 5.21
N ARG A 12 -31.08 -4.45 4.01
CA ARG A 12 -30.75 -3.04 3.77
C ARG A 12 -31.96 -2.15 4.09
N PRO A 13 -31.79 -1.01 4.77
CA PRO A 13 -32.76 0.08 4.71
C PRO A 13 -32.47 1.06 3.56
N ALA A 14 -33.58 1.58 3.03
CA ALA A 14 -33.85 2.51 1.92
C ALA A 14 -32.80 3.62 1.69
N ASP A 15 -32.29 3.81 0.46
CA ASP A 15 -32.91 4.49 -0.70
C ASP A 15 -33.11 6.00 -0.53
N TRP A 16 -32.15 6.76 -1.07
CA TRP A 16 -32.39 8.08 -1.66
C TRP A 16 -32.40 7.92 -3.19
N THR A 17 -33.60 7.99 -3.76
CA THR A 17 -33.94 8.17 -5.18
C THR A 17 -33.26 9.40 -5.78
N ALA A 18 -32.93 9.58 -7.07
CA ALA A 18 -32.95 8.83 -8.32
C ALA A 18 -32.01 9.62 -9.28
N THR A 19 -31.33 9.03 -10.28
CA THR A 19 -31.81 8.96 -11.69
C THR A 19 -30.91 7.99 -12.47
N SER A 20 -31.52 7.00 -13.14
CA SER A 20 -30.89 6.00 -14.02
C SER A 20 -30.45 6.57 -15.39
N PRO A 21 -29.57 5.88 -16.15
CA PRO A 21 -29.99 4.75 -16.99
C PRO A 21 -29.07 3.51 -16.82
N SER A 22 -29.61 2.31 -16.58
CA SER A 22 -30.05 1.34 -17.60
C SER A 22 -29.01 1.09 -18.72
N SER A 23 -28.22 0.02 -18.61
CA SER A 23 -28.33 -1.12 -19.53
C SER A 23 -27.25 -2.20 -19.29
N SER A 24 -27.73 -3.45 -19.25
CA SER A 24 -27.09 -4.66 -19.78
C SER A 24 -25.77 -5.16 -19.16
N GLY A 25 -25.93 -6.10 -18.23
CA GLY A 25 -25.53 -7.51 -18.43
C GLY A 25 -24.07 -7.79 -18.74
N ARG A 26 -23.38 -8.47 -17.81
CA ARG A 26 -22.29 -9.37 -18.17
C ARG A 26 -22.15 -10.52 -17.18
N SER A 27 -22.42 -11.68 -17.75
CA SER A 27 -22.34 -13.02 -17.22
C SER A 27 -20.89 -13.41 -16.90
N CYS A 28 -20.69 -14.14 -15.80
CA CYS A 28 -19.43 -14.82 -15.52
C CYS A 28 -19.30 -16.10 -16.37
N PRO A 29 -18.16 -16.36 -17.00
CA PRO A 29 -17.71 -17.72 -17.28
C PRO A 29 -16.70 -18.13 -16.19
N GLY A 30 -16.77 -19.30 -15.54
CA GLY A 30 -17.14 -20.59 -16.11
C GLY A 30 -15.88 -21.21 -16.70
N GLY A 31 -15.28 -22.17 -15.99
CA GLY A 31 -13.90 -22.62 -16.18
C GLY A 31 -13.61 -23.45 -17.42
N ARG A 32 -12.35 -23.90 -17.53
CA ARG A 32 -11.82 -25.07 -18.27
C ARG A 32 -10.29 -25.05 -18.12
N SER A 33 -9.68 -26.03 -17.47
CA SER A 33 -9.29 -27.36 -17.96
C SER A 33 -8.10 -27.36 -18.94
N SER A 34 -6.99 -27.89 -18.41
CA SER A 34 -6.09 -28.87 -19.05
C SER A 34 -4.91 -28.40 -19.91
N PRO A 35 -3.79 -29.16 -19.86
CA PRO A 35 -2.51 -28.84 -20.47
C PRO A 35 -2.43 -29.38 -21.91
N THR A 36 -1.56 -28.80 -22.74
CA THR A 36 -1.21 -29.37 -24.04
C THR A 36 0.30 -29.37 -24.21
N SER A 37 0.83 -30.57 -24.37
CA SER A 37 2.18 -30.94 -24.71
C SER A 37 2.41 -30.91 -26.24
N LEU A 38 3.66 -31.15 -26.63
CA LEU A 38 4.16 -31.53 -27.97
C LEU A 38 4.31 -30.42 -29.04
N SER A 39 5.54 -30.27 -29.55
CA SER A 39 5.93 -30.77 -30.89
C SER A 39 7.24 -30.09 -31.35
N THR A 40 8.37 -30.80 -31.40
CA THR A 40 9.04 -31.35 -32.60
C THR A 40 9.53 -30.30 -33.63
N GLY A 41 10.84 -30.34 -33.95
CA GLY A 41 11.50 -29.59 -35.06
C GLY A 41 11.01 -30.00 -36.47
N PRO A 42 11.75 -29.84 -37.59
CA PRO A 42 13.22 -29.72 -37.73
C PRO A 42 13.69 -28.77 -38.86
N SER A 43 14.98 -28.87 -39.21
CA SER A 43 15.45 -29.06 -40.60
C SER A 43 16.28 -27.93 -41.23
N TRP A 44 17.54 -28.29 -41.48
CA TRP A 44 18.53 -27.56 -42.26
C TRP A 44 18.20 -27.62 -43.76
N LYS A 45 18.37 -26.50 -44.47
CA LYS A 45 18.70 -26.50 -45.91
C LYS A 45 19.80 -25.49 -46.22
N SER A 46 21.00 -26.04 -46.38
CA SER A 46 22.04 -25.54 -47.29
C SER A 46 21.48 -25.51 -48.71
N THR A 47 21.83 -24.50 -49.53
CA THR A 47 22.45 -24.69 -50.86
C THR A 47 22.68 -23.35 -51.60
N ARG A 48 23.96 -23.18 -51.99
CA ARG A 48 24.54 -22.54 -53.18
C ARG A 48 24.93 -21.05 -53.23
N ALA A 49 26.24 -20.94 -53.46
CA ALA A 49 27.00 -19.85 -54.01
C ALA A 49 26.50 -19.37 -55.39
N GLY A 50 26.60 -18.06 -55.58
CA GLY A 50 26.62 -17.37 -56.86
C GLY A 50 27.56 -16.17 -56.74
N SER A 51 28.79 -16.33 -57.19
CA SER A 51 29.79 -15.28 -57.31
C SER A 51 29.56 -14.47 -58.58
N ARG A 52 29.66 -13.13 -58.49
CA ARG A 52 30.40 -12.23 -59.41
C ARG A 52 30.12 -10.77 -59.10
N ALA A 53 31.21 -10.01 -58.92
CA ALA A 53 31.48 -8.63 -59.37
C ALA A 53 30.42 -7.56 -59.04
N ALA A 54 30.69 -6.41 -58.40
CA ALA A 54 31.90 -5.63 -58.20
C ALA A 54 31.62 -4.60 -57.05
N PRO A 55 32.62 -3.86 -56.56
CA PRO A 55 32.65 -3.37 -55.17
C PRO A 55 31.94 -2.02 -55.02
N GLU A 56 30.64 -2.04 -54.74
CA GLU A 56 29.87 -0.82 -54.41
C GLU A 56 29.58 -0.62 -52.91
N GLU A 57 30.03 -1.54 -52.04
CA GLU A 57 29.78 -1.45 -50.60
C GLU A 57 30.77 -0.56 -49.81
N ARG A 58 31.83 -0.05 -50.44
CA ARG A 58 32.80 0.86 -49.77
C ARG A 58 32.42 2.35 -49.81
N ARG A 59 31.21 2.71 -50.23
CA ARG A 59 30.76 4.12 -50.24
C ARG A 59 29.71 4.47 -49.21
N ILE A 60 29.13 3.49 -48.52
CA ILE A 60 28.08 3.76 -47.53
C ILE A 60 28.68 4.02 -46.14
N MET A 61 29.82 3.40 -45.80
CA MET A 61 30.46 3.60 -44.48
C MET A 61 31.19 4.95 -44.31
N ILE A 62 31.64 5.61 -45.40
CA ILE A 62 32.42 6.86 -45.28
C ILE A 62 31.52 8.10 -45.25
N LYS A 63 30.25 7.99 -45.67
CA LYS A 63 29.30 9.12 -45.58
C LYS A 63 28.73 9.34 -44.18
N TRP A 64 28.89 8.39 -43.27
CA TRP A 64 28.47 8.54 -41.86
C TRP A 64 29.41 9.41 -41.02
N MET A 65 30.62 9.72 -41.51
CA MET A 65 31.60 10.54 -40.78
C MET A 65 31.60 12.02 -41.16
N ARG A 66 30.73 12.45 -42.10
CA ARG A 66 30.71 13.82 -42.61
C ARG A 66 29.42 14.56 -42.29
N ASP A 67 28.78 14.25 -41.17
CA ASP A 67 27.80 15.15 -40.57
C ASP A 67 28.43 15.92 -39.41
N ARG A 68 29.17 16.99 -39.75
CA ARG A 68 29.70 17.96 -38.78
C ARG A 68 28.59 18.79 -38.11
N ARG A 69 27.31 18.52 -38.41
CA ARG A 69 26.16 19.12 -37.71
C ARG A 69 25.85 18.46 -36.35
N GLY A 70 26.45 17.31 -36.03
CA GLY A 70 26.26 16.65 -34.72
C GLY A 70 27.10 17.21 -33.56
N SER A 71 28.03 18.16 -33.81
CA SER A 71 28.86 18.74 -32.74
C SER A 71 28.06 19.64 -31.80
N THR A 72 27.00 20.28 -32.28
CA THR A 72 26.11 21.10 -31.45
C THR A 72 25.20 20.23 -30.58
N ASP A 73 24.74 19.10 -31.12
CA ASP A 73 23.92 18.15 -30.36
C ASP A 73 24.69 17.54 -29.19
N LEU A 74 25.96 17.20 -29.39
CA LEU A 74 26.79 16.62 -28.32
C LEU A 74 26.95 17.59 -27.15
N LEU A 75 27.16 18.88 -27.43
CA LEU A 75 27.25 19.91 -26.40
C LEU A 75 25.91 20.09 -25.66
N GLN A 76 24.79 20.07 -26.39
CA GLN A 76 23.45 20.15 -25.81
C GLN A 76 23.13 18.94 -24.93
N PHE A 77 23.50 17.73 -25.36
CA PHE A 77 23.34 16.51 -24.58
C PHE A 77 24.14 16.56 -23.28
N VAL A 78 25.39 17.03 -23.32
CA VAL A 78 26.22 17.19 -22.11
C VAL A 78 25.62 18.20 -21.14
N LEU A 79 24.96 19.26 -21.63
CA LEU A 79 24.28 20.25 -20.78
C LEU A 79 22.95 19.75 -20.20
N ILE A 80 22.17 18.97 -20.97
CA ILE A 80 20.83 18.53 -20.55
C ILE A 80 20.87 17.29 -19.67
N LEU A 81 21.87 16.43 -19.84
CA LEU A 81 22.03 15.19 -19.08
C LEU A 81 22.06 15.41 -17.55
N PRO A 82 22.83 16.37 -16.98
CA PRO A 82 22.81 16.58 -15.53
C PRO A 82 21.44 17.05 -15.02
N ILE A 83 20.72 17.86 -15.80
CA ILE A 83 19.36 18.30 -15.47
C ILE A 83 18.42 17.09 -15.46
N PHE A 84 18.54 16.21 -16.46
CA PHE A 84 17.73 15.00 -16.53
C PHE A 84 18.02 14.04 -15.37
N VAL A 85 19.30 13.85 -15.00
CA VAL A 85 19.69 13.04 -13.83
C VAL A 85 19.11 13.62 -12.54
N LEU A 86 19.17 14.94 -12.35
CA LEU A 86 18.57 15.62 -11.20
C LEU A 86 17.06 15.42 -11.13
N LEU A 87 16.36 15.56 -12.27
CA LEU A 87 14.92 15.35 -12.34
C LEU A 87 14.53 13.90 -12.05
N PHE A 88 15.28 12.95 -12.60
CA PHE A 88 15.03 11.52 -12.38
C PHE A 88 15.27 11.15 -10.91
N TYR A 89 16.37 11.62 -10.32
CA TYR A 89 16.68 11.41 -8.91
C TYR A 89 15.62 12.04 -7.99
N GLY A 90 15.24 13.29 -8.25
CA GLY A 90 14.18 13.96 -7.48
C GLY A 90 12.83 13.24 -7.58
N SER A 91 12.48 12.72 -8.76
CA SER A 91 11.25 11.94 -8.96
C SER A 91 11.30 10.62 -8.20
N PHE A 92 12.45 9.96 -8.17
CA PHE A 92 12.64 8.70 -7.44
C PHE A 92 12.51 8.89 -5.92
N GLU A 93 13.05 9.97 -5.36
CA GLU A 93 12.90 10.30 -3.94
C GLU A 93 11.42 10.50 -3.55
N VAL A 94 10.67 11.26 -4.36
CA VAL A 94 9.23 11.46 -4.13
C VAL A 94 8.46 10.14 -4.26
N TRP A 95 8.80 9.33 -5.25
CA TRP A 95 8.15 8.03 -5.47
C TRP A 95 8.33 7.08 -4.29
N LYS A 96 9.53 7.02 -3.70
CA LYS A 96 9.78 6.23 -2.47
C LYS A 96 8.85 6.64 -1.33
N ILE A 97 8.76 7.95 -1.05
CA ILE A 97 7.90 8.47 0.03
C ILE A 97 6.43 8.10 -0.20
N VAL A 98 5.94 8.27 -1.43
CA VAL A 98 4.55 7.94 -1.78
C VAL A 98 4.29 6.44 -1.61
N SER A 99 5.22 5.59 -2.05
CA SER A 99 5.12 4.13 -1.89
C SER A 99 5.01 3.73 -0.42
N VAL A 100 5.90 4.23 0.43
CA VAL A 100 5.88 3.95 1.88
C VAL A 100 4.59 4.46 2.53
N LYS A 101 4.17 5.68 2.18
CA LYS A 101 2.95 6.28 2.71
C LYS A 101 1.72 5.44 2.36
N GLN A 102 1.62 4.95 1.13
CA GLN A 102 0.51 4.08 0.71
C GLN A 102 0.50 2.76 1.49
N SER A 103 1.66 2.13 1.71
CA SER A 103 1.77 0.94 2.55
C SER A 103 1.38 1.23 4.01
N LEU A 104 1.83 2.35 4.57
CA LEU A 104 1.49 2.76 5.94
C LEU A 104 -0.02 3.00 6.09
N GLU A 105 -0.67 3.66 5.14
CA GLU A 105 -2.12 3.88 5.13
C GLU A 105 -2.90 2.56 5.05
N ALA A 106 -2.49 1.65 4.15
CA ALA A 106 -3.11 0.34 4.01
C ALA A 106 -2.94 -0.52 5.28
N ALA A 107 -1.75 -0.53 5.86
CA ALA A 107 -1.45 -1.27 7.08
C ALA A 107 -2.21 -0.71 8.30
N THR A 108 -2.27 0.62 8.44
CA THR A 108 -3.04 1.29 9.49
C THR A 108 -4.54 0.99 9.36
N TYR A 109 -5.07 0.95 8.13
CA TYR A 109 -6.45 0.54 7.87
C TYR A 109 -6.70 -0.91 8.33
N GLN A 110 -5.84 -1.85 7.93
CA GLN A 110 -5.98 -3.25 8.30
C GLN A 110 -5.88 -3.47 9.82
N ALA A 111 -4.96 -2.78 10.48
CA ALA A 111 -4.78 -2.84 11.92
C ALA A 111 -5.97 -2.27 12.68
N ALA A 112 -6.46 -1.09 12.28
CA ALA A 112 -7.67 -0.50 12.85
C ALA A 112 -8.89 -1.41 12.66
N ARG A 113 -9.00 -2.10 11.51
CA ARG A 113 -10.05 -3.08 11.27
C ARG A 113 -9.88 -4.32 12.16
N CYS A 114 -8.67 -4.82 12.32
CA CYS A 114 -8.38 -5.95 13.22
C CYS A 114 -8.78 -5.60 14.67
N LEU A 115 -8.39 -4.42 15.15
CA LEU A 115 -8.73 -3.91 16.48
C LEU A 115 -10.24 -3.70 16.67
N SER A 116 -10.97 -3.30 15.61
CA SER A 116 -12.43 -3.19 15.72
C SER A 116 -13.13 -4.50 16.03
N ILE A 117 -12.56 -5.63 15.59
CA ILE A 117 -13.13 -6.97 15.76
C ILE A 117 -12.58 -7.63 17.03
N TYR A 118 -11.28 -7.48 17.28
CA TYR A 118 -10.55 -8.11 18.37
C TYR A 118 -9.99 -7.03 19.30
N HIS A 119 -10.81 -6.60 20.27
CA HIS A 119 -10.44 -5.61 21.28
C HIS A 119 -10.39 -6.21 22.70
N HIS A 120 -10.18 -7.52 22.84
CA HIS A 120 -10.26 -8.21 24.14
C HIS A 120 -8.87 -8.54 24.66
N GLY A 121 -8.27 -7.58 25.37
CA GLY A 121 -6.99 -7.74 26.06
C GLY A 121 -5.75 -7.50 25.20
N ASP A 122 -4.59 -7.55 25.85
CA ASP A 122 -3.30 -7.18 25.26
C ASP A 122 -2.85 -8.11 24.12
N GLU A 123 -3.16 -9.41 24.19
CA GLU A 123 -2.71 -10.40 23.20
C GLU A 123 -3.30 -10.10 21.81
N ASP A 124 -4.58 -9.75 21.74
CA ASP A 124 -5.25 -9.37 20.50
C ASP A 124 -4.68 -8.07 19.93
N ARG A 125 -4.38 -7.09 20.80
CA ARG A 125 -3.71 -5.84 20.40
C ARG A 125 -2.38 -6.14 19.71
N TYR A 126 -1.50 -6.91 20.35
CA TYR A 126 -0.19 -7.27 19.77
C TYR A 126 -0.34 -8.04 18.46
N ARG A 127 -1.36 -8.91 18.36
CA ARG A 127 -1.63 -9.64 17.13
C ARG A 127 -2.05 -8.72 15.98
N CYS A 128 -2.87 -7.70 16.25
CA CYS A 128 -3.28 -6.72 15.26
C CYS A 128 -2.15 -5.75 14.87
N GLU A 129 -1.34 -5.29 15.83
CA GLU A 129 -0.13 -4.50 15.56
C GLU A 129 0.88 -5.27 14.72
N ARG A 130 1.00 -6.59 14.93
CA ARG A 130 1.87 -7.43 14.10
C ARG A 130 1.42 -7.49 12.64
N VAL A 131 0.12 -7.43 12.36
CA VAL A 131 -0.39 -7.33 10.97
C VAL A 131 0.08 -6.04 10.33
N LEU A 132 0.04 -4.92 11.07
CA LEU A 132 0.58 -3.64 10.61
C LEU A 132 2.05 -3.77 10.24
N LEU A 133 2.87 -4.32 11.14
CA LEU A 133 4.31 -4.48 10.93
C LEU A 133 4.62 -5.37 9.72
N MET A 134 3.91 -6.50 9.57
CA MET A 134 4.12 -7.42 8.44
C MET A 134 3.80 -6.78 7.10
N GLU A 135 2.77 -5.94 7.03
CA GLU A 135 2.41 -5.21 5.80
C GLU A 135 3.47 -4.15 5.44
N LEU A 136 4.09 -3.51 6.44
CA LEU A 136 5.19 -2.57 6.22
C LEU A 136 6.48 -3.28 5.77
N VAL A 137 6.86 -4.40 6.41
CA VAL A 137 8.03 -5.21 6.04
C VAL A 137 7.91 -5.75 4.62
N ASN A 138 6.68 -5.99 4.14
CA ASN A 138 6.45 -6.42 2.76
C ASN A 138 6.77 -5.32 1.73
N ASN A 139 6.97 -4.07 2.15
CA ASN A 139 7.49 -3.01 1.30
C ASN A 139 9.03 -3.07 1.26
N ASN A 140 9.61 -3.38 0.09
CA ASN A 140 11.07 -3.48 -0.12
C ASN A 140 11.85 -2.15 0.04
N LEU A 141 11.21 -1.09 0.56
CA LEU A 141 11.84 0.19 0.87
C LEU A 141 12.11 0.39 2.36
N ILE A 142 11.60 -0.50 3.23
CA ILE A 142 11.70 -0.36 4.68
C ILE A 142 12.26 -1.67 5.24
N ASP A 143 13.36 -1.60 5.98
CA ASP A 143 13.91 -2.75 6.66
C ASP A 143 13.27 -2.91 8.05
N GLU A 144 13.36 -4.10 8.64
CA GLU A 144 12.80 -4.38 9.97
C GLU A 144 13.40 -3.46 11.05
N ASP A 145 14.68 -3.09 10.90
CA ASP A 145 15.38 -2.17 11.79
C ASP A 145 14.78 -0.75 11.76
N ASP A 146 14.28 -0.30 10.60
CA ASP A 146 13.67 1.02 10.43
C ASP A 146 12.29 1.10 11.11
N LEU A 147 11.66 -0.04 11.34
CA LEU A 147 10.37 -0.13 12.01
C LEU A 147 10.49 -0.03 13.54
N ALA A 148 11.70 -0.10 14.09
CA ALA A 148 11.93 0.03 15.53
C ALA A 148 11.44 1.39 16.09
N ASP A 149 11.45 2.42 15.25
CA ASP A 149 10.99 3.76 15.60
C ASP A 149 9.52 4.03 15.25
N LEU A 150 8.79 3.02 14.76
CA LEU A 150 7.35 3.14 14.49
C LEU A 150 6.59 3.41 15.79
N ARG A 151 5.84 4.51 15.83
CA ARG A 151 5.00 4.87 16.98
C ARG A 151 3.54 4.65 16.63
N ILE A 152 2.87 3.83 17.43
CA ILE A 152 1.44 3.57 17.30
C ILE A 152 0.74 4.31 18.44
N ARG A 153 -0.20 5.19 18.09
CA ARG A 153 -1.03 5.95 19.02
C ARG A 153 -2.50 5.66 18.79
N TYR A 154 -3.24 5.63 19.88
CA TYR A 154 -4.67 5.42 19.88
C TYR A 154 -5.35 6.68 20.38
N TYR A 155 -6.47 7.07 19.77
CA TYR A 155 -7.26 8.21 20.21
C TYR A 155 -8.72 7.83 20.36
N ASP A 156 -9.38 8.37 21.38
CA ASP A 156 -10.82 8.23 21.58
C ASP A 156 -11.64 9.10 20.58
N ALA A 157 -12.96 9.05 20.68
CA ALA A 157 -13.87 9.84 19.86
C ALA A 157 -13.68 11.37 20.02
N TRP A 158 -13.13 11.80 21.16
CA TRP A 158 -12.83 13.21 21.46
C TRP A 158 -11.43 13.62 21.03
N GLY A 159 -10.62 12.69 20.49
CA GLY A 159 -9.26 12.94 20.05
C GLY A 159 -8.24 12.98 21.19
N ARG A 160 -8.57 12.45 22.38
CA ARG A 160 -7.60 12.27 23.47
C ARG A 160 -6.85 10.96 23.27
N GLU A 161 -5.55 11.01 23.50
CA GLU A 161 -4.69 9.83 23.41
C GLU A 161 -5.07 8.84 24.53
N ILE A 162 -5.22 7.58 24.17
CA ILE A 162 -5.53 6.48 25.08
C ILE A 162 -4.39 5.46 25.02
N GLU A 163 -4.02 4.91 26.17
CA GLU A 163 -2.94 3.91 26.27
C GLU A 163 -3.40 2.53 25.78
N ASP A 164 -4.69 2.23 25.98
CA ASP A 164 -5.27 0.94 25.67
C ASP A 164 -6.56 1.12 24.84
N PRO A 165 -6.60 0.67 23.58
CA PRO A 165 -7.81 0.71 22.76
C PRO A 165 -8.92 -0.19 23.31
N THR A 166 -8.59 -1.18 24.16
CA THR A 166 -9.59 -2.09 24.75
C THR A 166 -10.43 -1.44 25.85
N ALA A 167 -9.97 -0.29 26.38
CA ALA A 167 -10.72 0.50 27.36
C ALA A 167 -11.86 1.31 26.74
N VAL A 168 -11.92 1.40 25.41
CA VAL A 168 -12.97 2.13 24.69
C VAL A 168 -14.26 1.31 24.72
N PRO A 169 -15.41 1.91 25.10
CA PRO A 169 -16.70 1.24 25.09
C PRO A 169 -17.09 0.71 23.71
N CYS A 170 -17.96 -0.30 23.72
CA CYS A 170 -18.62 -0.76 22.51
C CYS A 170 -19.38 0.33 21.79
N ASP A 171 -19.46 0.20 20.47
CA ASP A 171 -20.12 1.14 19.57
C ASP A 171 -19.53 2.57 19.60
N GLU A 172 -18.39 2.78 20.27
CA GLU A 172 -17.64 4.03 20.19
C GLU A 172 -16.62 4.02 19.04
N ILE A 173 -16.32 5.22 18.58
CA ILE A 173 -15.34 5.48 17.54
C ILE A 173 -13.97 5.62 18.19
N PHE A 174 -12.98 4.93 17.64
CA PHE A 174 -11.58 5.15 17.98
C PHE A 174 -10.79 5.53 16.72
N SER A 175 -9.66 6.21 16.91
CA SER A 175 -8.67 6.47 15.86
C SER A 175 -7.39 5.72 16.16
N LEU A 176 -6.84 5.03 15.16
CA LEU A 176 -5.48 4.53 15.15
C LEU A 176 -4.60 5.49 14.36
N GLU A 177 -3.46 5.87 14.91
CA GLU A 177 -2.45 6.70 14.24
C GLU A 177 -1.11 5.99 14.29
N ALA A 178 -0.47 5.85 13.13
CA ALA A 178 0.86 5.29 12.99
C ALA A 178 1.80 6.39 12.49
N GLU A 179 2.82 6.69 13.27
CA GLU A 179 3.89 7.62 12.91
C GLU A 179 5.15 6.82 12.59
N LEU A 180 5.64 6.93 11.36
CA LEU A 180 6.87 6.29 10.90
C LEU A 180 7.90 7.37 10.53
N PRO A 181 8.97 7.55 11.33
CA PRO A 181 10.10 8.36 10.90
C PRO A 181 10.82 7.66 9.74
N LEU A 182 11.12 8.39 8.68
CA LEU A 182 11.87 7.83 7.57
C LEU A 182 13.36 7.77 7.92
N PRO A 183 14.04 6.63 7.68
CA PRO A 183 15.44 6.43 8.06
C PRO A 183 16.41 7.17 7.12
N TRP A 184 15.95 7.58 5.93
CA TRP A 184 16.74 8.38 4.99
C TRP A 184 16.37 9.87 5.05
N SER A 185 17.40 10.72 5.00
CA SER A 185 17.22 12.14 4.75
C SER A 185 16.82 12.36 3.28
N THR A 186 15.68 13.02 3.04
CA THR A 186 15.26 13.39 1.70
C THR A 186 15.67 14.83 1.41
N PHE A 187 16.53 15.05 0.42
CA PHE A 187 16.87 16.40 -0.02
C PHE A 187 15.87 16.85 -1.08
N ILE A 188 14.87 17.63 -0.67
CA ILE A 188 14.01 18.35 -1.61
C ILE A 188 14.55 19.76 -1.75
N PRO A 189 15.05 20.17 -2.93
CA PRO A 189 15.56 21.52 -3.13
C PRO A 189 14.56 22.58 -2.68
N GLY A 190 14.97 23.45 -1.75
CA GLY A 190 14.13 24.55 -1.24
C GLY A 190 13.29 24.22 0.00
N LEU A 191 13.35 23.00 0.55
CA LEU A 191 12.66 22.64 1.78
C LEU A 191 13.63 22.24 2.90
N PRO A 192 13.53 22.85 4.10
CA PRO A 192 14.41 22.54 5.24
C PRO A 192 13.91 21.34 6.05
N PHE A 193 13.55 20.23 5.40
CA PHE A 193 13.10 19.02 6.11
C PHE A 193 14.28 18.09 6.38
N GLN A 194 14.71 18.05 7.64
CA GLN A 194 15.60 17.02 8.15
C GLN A 194 14.72 16.02 8.92
N ASN A 195 14.65 14.78 8.44
CA ASN A 195 13.90 13.67 9.03
C ASN A 195 12.37 13.79 8.88
N PRO A 196 11.82 13.56 7.67
CA PRO A 196 10.37 13.51 7.49
C PRO A 196 9.76 12.34 8.28
N THR A 197 8.68 12.63 8.99
CA THR A 197 7.82 11.61 9.62
C THR A 197 6.56 11.45 8.80
N LEU A 198 6.23 10.21 8.46
CA LEU A 198 4.97 9.87 7.82
C LEU A 198 3.95 9.55 8.89
N VAL A 199 2.78 10.16 8.79
CA VAL A 199 1.67 9.92 9.72
C VAL A 199 0.50 9.40 8.91
N ALA A 200 -0.02 8.23 9.30
CA ALA A 200 -1.26 7.68 8.79
C ALA A 200 -2.26 7.56 9.94
N ARG A 201 -3.49 8.02 9.71
CA ARG A 201 -4.56 7.95 10.72
C ARG A 201 -5.79 7.31 10.12
N HIS A 202 -6.35 6.34 10.81
CA HIS A 202 -7.61 5.71 10.43
C HIS A 202 -8.61 5.71 11.60
N ARG A 203 -9.90 5.91 11.29
CA ARG A 203 -10.99 5.89 12.27
C ARG A 203 -11.85 4.67 12.04
N SER A 204 -12.11 3.91 13.10
CA SER A 204 -12.98 2.75 13.08
C SER A 204 -13.92 2.77 14.29
N TYR A 205 -14.93 1.91 14.28
CA TYR A 205 -15.85 1.70 15.39
C TYR A 205 -15.57 0.34 16.01
N ILE A 206 -15.75 0.20 17.33
CA ILE A 206 -15.59 -1.09 17.99
C ILE A 206 -16.83 -1.93 17.74
N GLU A 207 -16.66 -3.05 17.02
CA GLU A 207 -17.72 -4.00 16.76
C GLU A 207 -17.86 -4.95 17.94
N CYS A 208 -18.95 -4.83 18.67
CA CYS A 208 -19.24 -5.74 19.75
C CYS A 208 -20.14 -6.86 19.24
N GLY A 209 -19.59 -8.07 19.26
CA GLY A 209 -20.33 -9.26 18.88
C GLY A 209 -21.57 -9.44 19.76
N PRO A 210 -22.57 -10.23 19.34
CA PRO A 210 -23.83 -10.42 20.04
C PRO A 210 -23.71 -11.07 21.44
N ARG A 211 -22.50 -11.51 21.81
CA ARG A 211 -22.18 -12.09 23.13
C ARG A 211 -21.44 -11.14 24.06
N TRP A 212 -21.15 -9.91 23.61
CA TRP A 212 -20.54 -8.92 24.48
C TRP A 212 -21.56 -8.45 25.51
N ALA A 213 -21.19 -8.52 26.78
CA ALA A 213 -21.94 -7.94 27.87
C ALA A 213 -21.09 -6.80 28.44
N PRO A 214 -21.66 -5.60 28.64
CA PRO A 214 -20.93 -4.52 29.29
C PRO A 214 -20.45 -4.98 30.67
N THR A 215 -19.18 -4.73 30.99
CA THR A 215 -18.70 -4.86 32.37
C THR A 215 -19.64 -4.02 33.24
N PRO A 216 -20.29 -4.62 34.26
CA PRO A 216 -21.27 -3.88 35.05
C PRO A 216 -20.58 -2.67 35.65
N THR A 217 -21.12 -1.47 35.37
CA THR A 217 -20.66 -0.23 36.00
C THR A 217 -20.65 -0.46 37.51
N PRO A 218 -19.53 -0.25 38.22
CA PRO A 218 -19.51 -0.47 39.66
C PRO A 218 -20.61 0.38 40.28
N THR A 219 -21.56 -0.29 40.95
CA THR A 219 -22.64 0.39 41.66
C THR A 219 -22.01 1.46 42.54
N PRO A 220 -22.43 2.74 42.44
CA PRO A 220 -21.84 3.79 43.26
C PRO A 220 -21.97 3.38 44.71
N THR A 221 -20.83 3.12 45.36
CA THR A 221 -20.79 2.85 46.79
C THR A 221 -21.35 4.08 47.48
N LEU A 222 -22.56 3.96 48.04
CA LEU A 222 -23.18 5.03 48.81
C LEU A 222 -22.19 5.46 49.88
N THR A 223 -21.62 6.66 49.72
CA THR A 223 -20.76 7.23 50.74
C THR A 223 -21.64 7.45 51.98
N PRO A 224 -21.29 6.87 53.14
CA PRO A 224 -22.10 7.05 54.34
C PRO A 224 -22.21 8.55 54.63
N THR A 225 -23.44 9.04 54.70
CA THR A 225 -23.72 10.42 55.08
C THR A 225 -23.26 10.60 56.53
N PRO A 226 -22.38 11.58 56.84
CA PRO A 226 -21.95 11.81 58.21
C PRO A 226 -23.16 12.21 59.06
N THR A 227 -23.42 11.47 60.13
CA THR A 227 -24.47 11.77 61.09
C THR A 227 -24.08 13.01 61.91
N PRO A 228 -24.96 14.02 62.05
CA PRO A 228 -24.71 15.20 62.86
C PRO A 228 -24.68 14.92 64.38
#